data_AF-A0A7V8GJV4-F1
#
_entry.id   AF-A0A7V8GJV4-F1
#
_cell.length_a   1.000
_cell.length_b   1.000
_cell.length_c   1.000
_cell.angle_alpha   90.00
_cell.angle_beta   90.00
_cell.angle_gamma   90.00
#
_symmetry.space_group_name_H-M   'P 1'
#
loop_
_entity.id
_entity.type
_entity.pdbx_description
1 polymer ?
#
loop_
_entity_poly.entity_id
_entity_poly.type
_entity_poly.pdbx_seq_one_letter_code
_entity_poly.pdbx_strand_id
1 'polypeptide(L)'
;MGVAGSDTLNGGAGNDQLYGSRTSNLQGGAGDDRYYVYSNGDTYYSGADTVVENSGEGIDTAYADVYSYTLTANVENLVAIYDSIVWVQHYSDGRQEDLPRRLVGNDLDNTISLAAPSGFESHRGHTYLLDGGAGADTLIGSAANEIYLVDDAGDKVVETDAGSYQSFDIV
;
A
#
# COMPACT_ATOMS: atom_id res chain seq x y z
N MET A 1 -18.71 3.05 -5.59
CA MET A 1 -18.51 1.59 -5.56
C MET A 1 -18.58 1.07 -6.98
N GLY A 2 -17.49 0.48 -7.48
CA GLY A 2 -17.52 -0.33 -8.70
C GLY A 2 -18.43 -1.55 -8.50
N VAL A 3 -19.07 -2.01 -9.57
CA VAL A 3 -19.79 -3.29 -9.54
C VAL A 3 -18.77 -4.43 -9.74
N ALA A 4 -19.19 -5.69 -9.78
CA ALA A 4 -18.24 -6.76 -10.07
C ALA A 4 -17.66 -6.61 -11.50
N GLY A 5 -16.35 -6.39 -11.65
CA GLY A 5 -15.66 -6.34 -12.94
C GLY A 5 -14.62 -5.22 -13.04
N SER A 6 -13.98 -5.09 -14.22
CA SER A 6 -13.09 -3.97 -14.52
C SER A 6 -13.91 -2.69 -14.67
N ASP A 7 -13.76 -1.76 -13.73
CA ASP A 7 -14.47 -0.47 -13.74
C ASP A 7 -13.53 0.70 -14.03
N THR A 8 -14.05 1.82 -14.50
CA THR A 8 -13.35 3.12 -14.46
C THR A 8 -14.11 4.05 -13.53
N LEU A 9 -13.46 4.45 -12.44
CA LEU A 9 -14.03 5.34 -11.43
C LEU A 9 -13.37 6.71 -11.59
N ASN A 10 -14.18 7.76 -11.70
CA ASN A 10 -13.71 9.15 -11.78
C ASN A 10 -14.38 9.96 -10.65
N GLY A 11 -13.58 10.52 -9.73
CA GLY A 11 -14.05 11.35 -8.61
C GLY A 11 -14.43 12.76 -9.07
N GLY A 12 -13.56 13.38 -9.86
CA GLY A 12 -13.76 14.67 -10.46
C GLY A 12 -13.08 15.77 -9.66
N ALA A 13 -13.85 16.52 -8.88
CA ALA A 13 -13.32 17.59 -8.05
C ALA A 13 -13.89 17.49 -6.63
N GLY A 14 -13.06 17.82 -5.64
CA GLY A 14 -13.34 17.55 -4.23
C GLY A 14 -12.58 16.32 -3.76
N ASN A 15 -12.74 16.00 -2.47
CA ASN A 15 -12.02 14.89 -1.83
C ASN A 15 -12.89 13.63 -1.87
N ASP A 16 -12.59 12.75 -2.81
CA ASP A 16 -13.34 11.55 -3.15
C ASP A 16 -12.77 10.28 -2.51
N GLN A 17 -13.62 9.26 -2.44
CA GLN A 17 -13.22 7.91 -2.03
C GLN A 17 -13.57 6.93 -3.14
N LEU A 18 -12.55 6.34 -3.75
CA LEU A 18 -12.67 5.44 -4.87
C LEU A 18 -12.34 4.02 -4.41
N TYR A 19 -13.36 3.17 -4.39
CA TYR A 19 -13.24 1.77 -4.04
C TYR A 19 -13.18 0.95 -5.32
N GLY A 20 -11.98 0.47 -5.63
CA GLY A 20 -11.77 -0.45 -6.73
C GLY A 20 -12.33 -1.83 -6.42
N SER A 21 -12.48 -2.64 -7.46
CA SER A 21 -13.00 -4.00 -7.36
C SER A 21 -12.01 -4.98 -7.98
N ARG A 22 -12.19 -5.46 -9.21
CA ARG A 22 -11.17 -6.26 -9.90
C ARG A 22 -10.71 -5.51 -11.12
N THR A 23 -9.43 -5.15 -11.19
CA THR A 23 -8.84 -4.51 -12.37
C THR A 23 -9.54 -3.19 -12.73
N SER A 24 -9.85 -2.41 -11.71
CA SER A 24 -10.42 -1.07 -11.86
C SER A 24 -9.34 -0.04 -12.18
N ASN A 25 -9.69 0.99 -12.93
CA ASN A 25 -8.89 2.20 -13.10
C ASN A 25 -9.52 3.31 -12.24
N LEU A 26 -8.79 3.81 -11.26
CA LEU A 26 -9.25 4.80 -10.30
C LEU A 26 -8.60 6.14 -10.62
N GLN A 27 -9.41 7.16 -10.88
CA GLN A 27 -8.98 8.52 -11.15
C GLN A 27 -9.72 9.47 -10.21
N GLY A 28 -9.01 10.04 -9.26
CA GLY A 28 -9.54 10.95 -8.23
C GLY A 28 -9.86 12.30 -8.84
N GLY A 29 -8.86 12.97 -9.41
CA GLY A 29 -8.99 14.31 -9.95
C GLY A 29 -8.61 15.34 -8.90
N ALA A 30 -9.14 16.57 -8.99
CA ALA A 30 -8.68 17.64 -8.10
C ALA A 30 -9.24 17.50 -6.67
N GLY A 31 -8.39 17.37 -5.66
CA GLY A 31 -8.74 17.23 -4.26
C GLY A 31 -7.83 16.22 -3.57
N ASP A 32 -7.99 16.05 -2.26
CA ASP A 32 -7.24 15.04 -1.50
C ASP A 32 -8.03 13.72 -1.48
N ASP A 33 -7.72 12.84 -2.42
CA ASP A 33 -8.47 11.64 -2.74
C ASP A 33 -7.94 10.38 -2.04
N ARG A 34 -8.83 9.40 -1.90
CA ARG A 34 -8.53 8.10 -1.26
C ARG A 34 -8.85 6.96 -2.19
N TYR A 35 -7.82 6.22 -2.56
CA TYR A 35 -7.89 5.05 -3.43
C TYR A 35 -7.85 3.77 -2.61
N TYR A 36 -8.96 3.06 -2.48
CA TYR A 36 -8.98 1.72 -1.90
C TYR A 36 -8.72 0.73 -3.02
N VAL A 37 -7.45 0.36 -3.19
CA VAL A 37 -7.00 -0.52 -4.26
C VAL A 37 -7.11 -1.97 -3.83
N TYR A 38 -7.74 -2.75 -4.69
CA TYR A 38 -7.89 -4.18 -4.52
C TYR A 38 -7.03 -4.93 -5.54
N SER A 39 -6.36 -5.95 -5.05
CA SER A 39 -5.70 -6.97 -5.86
C SER A 39 -5.78 -8.24 -5.06
N ASN A 40 -6.33 -9.27 -5.68
CA ASN A 40 -6.11 -10.61 -5.22
C ASN A 40 -4.74 -11.04 -5.75
N GLY A 41 -3.70 -10.78 -4.96
CA GLY A 41 -2.38 -11.36 -5.16
C GLY A 41 -2.33 -12.88 -4.92
N ASP A 42 -3.46 -13.54 -4.67
CA ASP A 42 -3.53 -15.00 -4.73
C ASP A 42 -3.57 -15.43 -6.19
N THR A 43 -2.67 -16.34 -6.55
CA THR A 43 -2.59 -17.20 -7.75
C THR A 43 -3.93 -17.52 -8.42
N TYR A 44 -5.02 -17.56 -7.65
CA TYR A 44 -6.37 -17.85 -8.09
C TYR A 44 -7.02 -16.74 -8.94
N TYR A 45 -6.53 -15.50 -8.88
CA TYR A 45 -7.16 -14.38 -9.54
C TYR A 45 -6.13 -13.42 -10.14
N SER A 46 -6.22 -13.18 -11.45
CA SER A 46 -5.32 -12.28 -12.15
C SER A 46 -5.88 -10.86 -12.20
N GLY A 47 -5.12 -9.90 -11.69
CA GLY A 47 -5.32 -8.48 -11.95
C GLY A 47 -5.33 -7.60 -10.70
N ALA A 48 -4.79 -6.39 -10.85
CA ALA A 48 -4.75 -5.37 -9.81
C ALA A 48 -5.41 -4.09 -10.33
N ASP A 49 -6.00 -3.32 -9.42
CA ASP A 49 -6.47 -1.98 -9.72
C ASP A 49 -5.28 -1.06 -10.05
N THR A 50 -5.54 -0.05 -10.89
CA THR A 50 -4.59 1.01 -11.21
C THR A 50 -5.11 2.35 -10.69
N VAL A 51 -4.18 3.22 -10.29
CA VAL A 51 -4.47 4.60 -9.88
C VAL A 51 -3.89 5.53 -10.94
N VAL A 52 -4.64 6.58 -11.28
CA VAL A 52 -4.20 7.63 -12.20
C VAL A 52 -4.35 8.97 -11.49
N GLU A 53 -3.22 9.60 -11.22
CA GLU A 53 -3.12 10.94 -10.65
C GLU A 53 -2.31 11.88 -11.54
N ASN A 54 -2.73 13.15 -11.64
CA ASN A 54 -1.94 14.19 -12.29
C ASN A 54 -1.25 15.10 -11.27
N SER A 55 -0.15 15.70 -11.70
CA SER A 55 0.60 16.62 -10.86
C SER A 55 -0.23 17.83 -10.44
N GLY A 56 -0.25 18.11 -9.13
CA GLY A 56 -0.91 19.27 -8.54
C GLY A 56 -2.43 19.13 -8.36
N GLU A 57 -2.95 17.91 -8.39
CA GLU A 57 -4.36 17.63 -8.14
C GLU A 57 -4.71 17.53 -6.64
N GLY A 58 -3.78 17.17 -5.77
CA GLY A 58 -4.00 17.17 -4.32
C GLY A 58 -2.87 16.52 -3.53
N ILE A 59 -3.19 16.09 -2.31
CA ILE A 59 -2.39 15.14 -1.53
C ILE A 59 -3.19 13.85 -1.38
N ASP A 60 -2.80 12.83 -2.14
CA ASP A 60 -3.60 11.64 -2.35
C ASP A 60 -3.10 10.45 -1.56
N THR A 61 -4.00 9.54 -1.22
CA THR A 61 -3.68 8.34 -0.42
C THR A 61 -4.18 7.07 -1.07
N ALA A 62 -3.26 6.15 -1.36
CA ALA A 62 -3.58 4.77 -1.71
C ALA A 62 -3.68 3.89 -0.46
N TYR A 63 -4.86 3.34 -0.20
CA TYR A 63 -5.12 2.28 0.78
C TYR A 63 -5.05 0.94 0.09
N ALA A 64 -3.98 0.21 0.37
CA ALA A 64 -3.62 -1.01 -0.33
C ALA A 64 -3.99 -2.25 0.49
N ASP A 65 -4.91 -3.08 0.01
CA ASP A 65 -5.22 -4.42 0.56
C ASP A 65 -4.73 -5.53 -0.38
N VAL A 66 -3.42 -5.51 -0.67
CA VAL A 66 -2.81 -6.24 -1.80
C VAL A 66 -1.45 -6.80 -1.47
N TYR A 67 -1.09 -7.97 -2.01
CA TYR A 67 0.14 -8.66 -1.61
C TYR A 67 1.42 -7.84 -1.78
N SER A 68 1.49 -6.96 -2.78
CA SER A 68 2.53 -5.94 -2.92
C SER A 68 1.96 -4.77 -3.71
N TYR A 69 2.43 -3.56 -3.43
CA TYR A 69 1.96 -2.35 -4.10
C TYR A 69 3.11 -1.39 -4.37
N THR A 70 3.02 -0.69 -5.49
CA THR A 70 3.92 0.38 -5.87
C THR A 70 3.07 1.59 -6.20
N LEU A 71 3.36 2.73 -5.59
CA LEU A 71 2.64 3.96 -5.89
C LEU A 71 2.81 4.33 -7.36
N THR A 72 1.72 4.75 -7.98
CA THR A 72 1.79 5.44 -9.27
C THR A 72 2.33 6.84 -9.07
N ALA A 73 2.82 7.47 -10.14
CA ALA A 73 3.30 8.84 -10.08
C ALA A 73 2.21 9.79 -9.54
N ASN A 74 2.65 10.85 -8.85
CA ASN A 74 1.80 11.90 -8.28
C ASN A 74 0.88 11.45 -7.12
N VAL A 75 1.09 10.27 -6.54
CA VAL A 75 0.40 9.87 -5.30
C VAL A 75 1.39 9.99 -4.14
N GLU A 76 1.03 10.72 -3.08
CA GLU A 76 1.95 11.05 -1.99
C GLU A 76 1.96 10.04 -0.85
N ASN A 77 0.85 9.33 -0.62
CA ASN A 77 0.71 8.48 0.56
C ASN A 77 0.31 7.05 0.20
N LEU A 78 0.94 6.08 0.87
CA LEU A 78 0.59 4.68 0.82
C LEU A 78 0.27 4.17 2.23
N VAL A 79 -0.91 3.61 2.41
CA VAL A 79 -1.32 2.96 3.66
C VAL A 79 -1.60 1.49 3.36
N ALA A 80 -0.85 0.59 4.01
CA ALA A 80 -1.24 -0.80 4.04
C ALA A 80 -2.51 -0.95 4.88
N ILE A 81 -3.52 -1.59 4.30
CA ILE A 81 -4.70 -2.06 5.02
C ILE A 81 -4.77 -3.57 4.90
N TYR A 82 -5.56 -4.16 5.79
CA TYR A 82 -5.77 -5.58 5.88
C TYR A 82 -7.24 -5.89 6.15
N ASP A 83 -7.94 -6.42 5.16
CA ASP A 83 -9.33 -6.91 5.27
C ASP A 83 -9.39 -8.43 5.00
N SER A 84 -8.87 -9.19 5.97
CA SER A 84 -9.17 -10.61 6.22
C SER A 84 -9.20 -11.59 5.02
N ILE A 85 -8.12 -11.76 4.23
CA ILE A 85 -7.88 -13.00 3.44
C ILE A 85 -6.36 -13.30 3.29
N VAL A 86 -6.07 -14.61 3.24
CA VAL A 86 -4.78 -15.34 3.33
C VAL A 86 -3.55 -14.66 2.69
N TRP A 87 -2.67 -14.11 3.54
CA TRP A 87 -1.35 -13.52 3.19
C TRP A 87 -0.23 -14.54 2.99
N VAL A 88 -0.58 -15.77 2.69
CA VAL A 88 0.39 -16.86 2.70
C VAL A 88 0.34 -17.54 1.34
N GLN A 89 1.48 -17.53 0.63
CA GLN A 89 1.64 -18.39 -0.54
C GLN A 89 1.55 -19.84 -0.05
N HIS A 90 0.41 -20.49 -0.32
CA HIS A 90 0.23 -21.91 -0.05
C HIS A 90 0.77 -22.71 -1.23
N TYR A 91 1.87 -23.42 -1.01
CA TYR A 91 2.37 -24.36 -2.00
C TYR A 91 1.59 -25.68 -1.90
N SER A 92 1.47 -26.38 -3.03
CA SER A 92 0.79 -27.68 -3.11
C SER A 92 1.47 -28.79 -2.28
N ASP A 93 2.71 -28.56 -1.85
CA ASP A 93 3.48 -29.41 -0.94
C ASP A 93 3.26 -29.07 0.56
N GLY A 94 2.38 -28.10 0.85
CA GLY A 94 2.04 -27.68 2.21
C GLY A 94 3.00 -26.65 2.82
N ARG A 95 4.01 -26.19 2.08
CA ARG A 95 4.85 -25.08 2.55
C ARG A 95 4.06 -23.77 2.52
N GLN A 96 4.38 -22.94 3.50
CA GLN A 96 3.95 -21.55 3.61
C GLN A 96 5.22 -20.71 3.55
N GLU A 97 5.34 -19.83 2.55
CA GLU A 97 6.40 -18.83 2.53
C GLU A 97 5.82 -17.49 2.94
N ASP A 98 6.34 -16.97 4.05
CA ASP A 98 6.15 -15.58 4.46
C ASP A 98 7.16 -14.73 3.68
N LEU A 99 6.88 -14.49 2.40
CA LEU A 99 7.65 -13.48 1.65
C LEU A 99 7.17 -12.10 2.13
N PRO A 100 8.09 -11.12 2.30
CA PRO A 100 7.71 -9.78 2.70
C PRO A 100 6.75 -9.14 1.68
N ARG A 101 5.63 -8.57 2.16
CA ARG A 101 4.81 -7.65 1.37
C ARG A 101 5.66 -6.43 1.03
N ARG A 102 5.83 -6.13 -0.26
CA ARG A 102 6.57 -4.95 -0.71
C ARG A 102 5.61 -3.76 -0.86
N LEU A 103 5.94 -2.66 -0.21
CA LEU A 103 5.28 -1.37 -0.34
C LEU A 103 6.33 -0.39 -0.85
N VAL A 104 6.15 0.05 -2.09
CA VAL A 104 7.13 0.87 -2.80
C VAL A 104 6.50 2.22 -3.12
N GLY A 105 7.22 3.30 -2.87
CA GLY A 105 6.82 4.64 -3.28
C GLY A 105 7.11 4.94 -4.75
N ASN A 106 7.23 6.23 -5.07
CA ASN A 106 7.52 6.78 -6.39
C ASN A 106 8.69 7.78 -6.29
N ASP A 107 8.76 8.79 -7.16
CA ASP A 107 9.86 9.78 -7.18
C ASP A 107 9.60 11.00 -6.26
N LEU A 108 8.53 10.97 -5.44
CA LEU A 108 8.16 12.04 -4.51
C LEU A 108 8.59 11.68 -3.08
N ASP A 109 8.61 12.70 -2.21
CA ASP A 109 8.68 12.51 -0.75
C ASP A 109 7.39 11.84 -0.24
N ASN A 110 7.35 10.51 -0.24
CA ASN A 110 6.18 9.73 0.14
C ASN A 110 6.07 9.50 1.64
N THR A 111 4.83 9.29 2.10
CA THR A 111 4.56 8.68 3.41
C THR A 111 4.00 7.28 3.22
N ILE A 112 4.74 6.26 3.66
CA ILE A 112 4.33 4.85 3.60
C ILE A 112 4.06 4.36 5.02
N SER A 113 2.85 3.87 5.29
CA SER A 113 2.41 3.52 6.64
C SER A 113 1.78 2.14 6.75
N LEU A 114 2.23 1.42 7.78
CA LEU A 114 1.62 0.18 8.28
C LEU A 114 0.75 0.42 9.52
N ALA A 115 0.50 1.67 9.93
CA ALA A 115 -0.36 1.93 11.07
C ALA A 115 -1.81 1.54 10.73
N ALA A 116 -2.28 0.42 11.29
CA ALA A 116 -3.61 -0.12 11.04
C ALA A 116 -4.69 0.96 11.27
N PRO A 117 -5.39 1.43 10.22
CA PRO A 117 -6.42 2.44 10.39
C PRO A 117 -7.63 1.84 11.13
N SER A 118 -8.43 2.70 11.77
CA SER A 118 -9.63 2.25 12.47
C SER A 118 -10.56 1.48 11.53
N GLY A 119 -10.92 0.25 11.90
CA GLY A 119 -11.80 -0.61 11.10
C GLY A 119 -11.07 -1.66 10.25
N PHE A 120 -9.73 -1.65 10.23
CA PHE A 120 -8.92 -2.70 9.61
C PHE A 120 -8.24 -3.58 10.66
N GLU A 121 -7.85 -4.79 10.24
CA GLU A 121 -7.18 -5.75 11.09
C GLU A 121 -5.73 -5.34 11.40
N SER A 122 -5.19 -5.87 12.50
CA SER A 122 -3.79 -5.64 12.87
C SER A 122 -2.83 -6.34 11.91
N HIS A 123 -1.72 -5.67 11.55
CA HIS A 123 -0.63 -6.22 10.74
C HIS A 123 0.27 -7.26 11.48
N ARG A 124 -0.16 -7.71 12.66
CA ARG A 124 0.62 -8.60 13.52
C ARG A 124 0.97 -9.92 12.86
N GLY A 125 2.25 -10.29 12.90
CA GLY A 125 2.73 -11.59 12.40
C GLY A 125 2.91 -11.66 10.88
N HIS A 126 2.83 -10.53 10.19
CA HIS A 126 3.19 -10.39 8.79
C HIS A 126 4.60 -9.79 8.65
N THR A 127 5.20 -9.94 7.48
CA THR A 127 6.49 -9.34 7.15
C THR A 127 6.33 -8.33 6.01
N TYR A 128 6.97 -7.17 6.11
CA TYR A 128 6.89 -6.08 5.13
C TYR A 128 8.28 -5.60 4.70
N LEU A 129 8.39 -5.14 3.47
CA LEU A 129 9.49 -4.33 2.96
C LEU A 129 8.91 -2.98 2.56
N LEU A 130 9.36 -1.91 3.21
CA LEU A 130 9.00 -0.53 2.93
C LEU A 130 10.16 0.12 2.19
N ASP A 131 9.88 0.62 0.99
CA ASP A 131 10.84 1.24 0.08
C ASP A 131 10.24 2.56 -0.38
N GLY A 132 10.83 3.68 0.02
CA GLY A 132 10.33 5.01 -0.31
C GLY A 132 10.40 5.31 -1.81
N GLY A 133 11.32 4.67 -2.53
CA GLY A 133 11.66 5.06 -3.89
C GLY A 133 12.71 6.16 -3.86
N ALA A 134 12.50 7.24 -4.60
CA ALA A 134 13.39 8.39 -4.55
C ALA A 134 12.68 9.56 -3.87
N GLY A 135 13.42 10.41 -3.19
CA GLY A 135 12.83 11.52 -2.43
C GLY A 135 13.21 11.40 -0.96
N ALA A 136 12.71 12.30 -0.13
CA ALA A 136 12.89 12.24 1.31
C ALA A 136 11.65 11.62 1.96
N ASP A 137 11.65 10.31 2.13
CA ASP A 137 10.47 9.53 2.49
C ASP A 137 10.22 9.43 4.00
N THR A 138 9.00 9.11 4.39
CA THR A 138 8.65 8.74 5.77
C THR A 138 8.03 7.36 5.80
N LEU A 139 8.78 6.39 6.36
CA LEU A 139 8.41 4.98 6.45
C LEU A 139 7.96 4.65 7.87
N ILE A 140 6.66 4.35 8.04
CA ILE A 140 6.01 4.18 9.33
C ILE A 140 5.64 2.71 9.53
N GLY A 141 6.29 2.07 10.49
CA GLY A 141 6.09 0.67 10.87
C GLY A 141 4.85 0.40 11.70
N SER A 142 4.71 -0.86 12.13
CA SER A 142 3.62 -1.35 12.97
C SER A 142 4.11 -2.39 13.99
N ALA A 143 3.22 -3.25 14.47
CA ALA A 143 3.55 -4.44 15.24
C ALA A 143 3.78 -5.68 14.34
N ALA A 144 4.36 -5.49 13.15
CA ALA A 144 4.72 -6.53 12.20
C ALA A 144 6.24 -6.68 12.16
N ASN A 145 6.78 -7.59 11.35
CA ASN A 145 8.21 -7.54 11.01
C ASN A 145 8.39 -6.60 9.82
N GLU A 146 9.33 -5.67 9.91
CA GLU A 146 9.56 -4.68 8.85
C GLU A 146 11.03 -4.65 8.41
N ILE A 147 11.22 -4.47 7.11
CA ILE A 147 12.49 -4.12 6.50
C ILE A 147 12.30 -2.75 5.87
N TYR A 148 13.10 -1.77 6.26
CA TYR A 148 13.09 -0.43 5.68
C TYR A 148 14.27 -0.30 4.73
N LEU A 149 14.01 0.06 3.48
CA LEU A 149 15.04 0.50 2.55
C LEU A 149 15.14 2.02 2.68
N VAL A 150 16.30 2.49 3.12
CA VAL A 150 16.61 3.90 3.38
C VAL A 150 17.74 4.27 2.43
N ASP A 151 17.40 4.82 1.27
CA ASP A 151 18.38 5.09 0.20
C ASP A 151 18.59 6.59 -0.06
N ASP A 152 17.76 7.46 0.49
CA ASP A 152 17.97 8.90 0.55
C ASP A 152 18.32 9.38 1.97
N ALA A 153 19.16 10.40 2.07
CA ALA A 153 19.55 10.98 3.36
C ALA A 153 18.42 11.74 4.07
N GLY A 154 17.34 12.06 3.35
CA GLY A 154 16.13 12.68 3.85
C GLY A 154 15.11 11.71 4.44
N ASP A 155 15.29 10.40 4.21
CA ASP A 155 14.39 9.36 4.67
C ASP A 155 14.29 9.29 6.19
N LYS A 156 13.08 8.98 6.67
CA LYS A 156 12.75 8.87 8.08
C LYS A 156 12.02 7.58 8.35
N VAL A 157 12.55 6.79 9.27
CA VAL A 157 11.88 5.60 9.81
C VAL A 157 11.18 5.96 11.12
N VAL A 158 9.91 5.54 11.24
CA VAL A 158 9.09 5.70 12.45
C VAL A 158 8.56 4.35 12.88
N GLU A 159 9.11 3.81 13.97
CA GLU A 159 8.63 2.57 14.58
C GLU A 159 7.52 2.87 15.60
N THR A 160 6.30 2.42 15.30
CA THR A 160 5.14 2.72 16.16
C THR A 160 4.93 1.70 17.27
N ASP A 161 5.51 0.50 17.17
CA ASP A 161 5.37 -0.55 18.19
C ASP A 161 6.63 -1.45 18.26
N ALA A 162 7.59 -1.09 19.11
CA ALA A 162 8.87 -1.80 19.29
C ALA A 162 8.75 -3.13 20.10
N GLY A 163 7.71 -3.92 19.81
CA GLY A 163 7.43 -5.19 20.48
C GLY A 163 8.46 -6.29 20.19
N SER A 164 8.08 -7.56 20.30
CA SER A 164 8.96 -8.71 20.00
C SER A 164 9.30 -8.90 18.52
N TYR A 165 8.80 -8.03 17.64
CA TYR A 165 8.99 -8.11 16.20
C TYR A 165 10.34 -7.52 15.82
N GLN A 166 10.90 -8.03 14.73
CA GLN A 166 12.22 -7.59 14.28
C GLN A 166 12.04 -6.55 13.18
N SER A 167 12.71 -5.43 13.34
CA SER A 167 12.89 -4.42 12.32
C SER A 167 14.35 -4.38 11.88
N PHE A 168 14.56 -4.20 10.57
CA PHE A 168 15.89 -4.03 10.00
C PHE A 168 15.91 -2.89 9.01
N ASP A 169 16.85 -1.96 9.21
CA ASP A 169 17.12 -0.88 8.27
C ASP A 169 18.25 -1.30 7.33
N ILE A 170 18.04 -1.11 6.04
CA ILE A 170 19.04 -1.33 4.99
C ILE A 170 19.38 0.03 4.40
N VAL A 171 20.67 0.40 4.48
CA VAL A 171 21.29 1.63 3.96
C VAL A 171 22.28 1.30 2.86
#